data_AF-A0A538LB48-F1
#
_entry.id   AF-A0A538LB48-F1
#
_cell.length_a   1.000
_cell.length_b   1.000
_cell.length_c   1.000
_cell.angle_alpha   90.00
_cell.angle_beta   90.00
_cell.angle_gamma   90.00
#
_symmetry.space_group_name_H-M   'P 1'
#
loop_
_entity.id
_entity.type
_entity.pdbx_description
1 polymer ?
#
loop_
_entity_poly.entity_id
_entity_poly.type
_entity_poly.pdbx_seq_one_letter_code
_entity_poly.pdbx_strand_id
1 'polypeptide(L)'
;MGSKSDMPTMEKAGKELEERGIRYETRVMSAHRDPETVTDYAKNAKMRGLRVIIAGAGLSAALPGIVAAHTDLPVIGVPLTTSTSVAGGLDALLAIAQMPPGVPVACVGVDNARNAAVLAARIIG
;
A
#
# COMPACT_ATOMS: atom_id res chain seq x y z
N MET A 1 -5.85 -1.20 1.48
CA MET A 1 -5.71 -0.26 2.62
C MET A 1 -6.19 -0.93 3.91
N GLY A 2 -5.72 -0.46 5.06
CA GLY A 2 -5.96 -1.11 6.36
C GLY A 2 -7.33 -0.83 6.99
N SER A 3 -7.95 0.29 6.63
CA SER A 3 -9.22 0.75 7.16
C SER A 3 -10.07 1.44 6.09
N LYS A 4 -11.40 1.44 6.25
CA LYS A 4 -12.30 2.24 5.40
C LYS A 4 -12.04 3.74 5.54
N SER A 5 -11.54 4.18 6.70
CA SER A 5 -11.15 5.58 6.93
C SER A 5 -10.01 6.05 6.02
N ASP A 6 -9.22 5.12 5.47
CA ASP A 6 -8.10 5.43 4.57
C ASP A 6 -8.56 5.74 3.15
N MET A 7 -9.81 5.39 2.81
CA MET A 7 -10.37 5.45 1.47
C MET A 7 -10.25 6.84 0.82
N PRO A 8 -10.60 7.96 1.50
CA PRO A 8 -10.54 9.28 0.87
C PRO A 8 -9.13 9.68 0.39
N THR A 9 -8.08 9.19 1.06
CA THR A 9 -6.70 9.40 0.62
C THR A 9 -6.33 8.43 -0.50
N MET A 10 -6.68 7.15 -0.35
CA MET A 10 -6.28 6.09 -1.27
C MET A 10 -7.02 6.13 -2.62
N GLU A 11 -8.23 6.67 -2.69
CA GLU A 11 -8.98 6.87 -3.94
C GLU A 11 -8.21 7.77 -4.92
N LYS A 12 -7.32 8.64 -4.43
CA LYS A 12 -6.43 9.46 -5.28
C LYS A 12 -5.49 8.60 -6.13
N ALA A 13 -5.10 7.41 -5.64
CA ALA A 13 -4.34 6.45 -6.43
C ALA A 13 -5.23 5.84 -7.52
N GLY A 14 -6.44 5.41 -7.17
CA GLY A 14 -7.41 4.84 -8.12
C GLY A 14 -7.71 5.81 -9.27
N LYS A 15 -8.01 7.07 -8.94
CA LYS A 15 -8.26 8.12 -9.94
C LYS A 15 -7.08 8.34 -10.89
N GLU A 16 -5.85 8.40 -10.38
CA GLU A 16 -4.65 8.55 -11.23
C GLU A 16 -4.42 7.31 -12.11
N LEU A 17 -4.74 6.10 -11.65
CA LEU A 17 -4.69 4.89 -12.48
C LEU A 17 -5.76 4.90 -13.57
N GLU A 18 -6.99 5.36 -13.26
CA GLU A 18 -8.08 5.52 -14.23
C GLU A 18 -7.74 6.52 -15.32
N GLU A 19 -7.20 7.69 -14.96
CA GLU A 19 -6.75 8.72 -15.91
C GLU A 19 -5.68 8.18 -16.88
N ARG A 20 -4.94 7.14 -16.48
CA ARG A 20 -3.92 6.46 -17.29
C ARG A 20 -4.45 5.21 -18.02
N GLY A 21 -5.71 4.84 -17.83
CA GLY A 21 -6.29 3.62 -18.39
C GLY A 21 -5.75 2.33 -17.77
N ILE A 22 -5.17 2.38 -16.57
CA ILE A 22 -4.65 1.21 -15.86
C ILE A 22 -5.76 0.60 -14.99
N ARG A 23 -6.12 -0.64 -15.29
CA ARG A 23 -7.10 -1.38 -14.48
C ARG A 23 -6.53 -1.69 -13.10
N TYR A 24 -7.36 -1.52 -12.08
CA TYR A 24 -7.00 -1.77 -10.69
C TYR A 24 -8.18 -2.38 -9.93
N GLU A 25 -7.90 -2.88 -8.73
CA GLU A 25 -8.92 -3.27 -7.77
C GLU A 25 -8.60 -2.65 -6.39
N THR A 26 -9.65 -2.44 -5.60
CA THR A 26 -9.53 -1.86 -4.25
C THR A 26 -10.00 -2.86 -3.21
N ARG A 27 -9.20 -3.04 -2.15
CA ARG A 27 -9.55 -3.87 -0.99
C ARG A 27 -9.28 -3.13 0.32
N VAL A 28 -10.16 -3.36 1.28
CA VAL A 28 -9.99 -2.94 2.68
C VAL A 28 -9.71 -4.19 3.51
N MET A 29 -8.46 -4.37 3.93
CA MET A 29 -7.99 -5.56 4.63
C MET A 29 -6.94 -5.12 5.66
N SER A 30 -7.08 -5.57 6.90
CA SER A 30 -6.28 -5.07 8.02
C SER A 30 -5.25 -6.11 8.44
N ALA A 31 -3.97 -5.78 8.28
CA ALA A 31 -2.87 -6.62 8.73
C ALA A 31 -2.95 -7.03 10.21
N HIS A 32 -3.48 -6.17 11.09
CA HIS A 32 -3.57 -6.44 12.52
C HIS A 32 -4.82 -7.21 12.93
N ARG A 33 -5.92 -7.06 12.18
CA ARG A 33 -7.24 -7.62 12.56
C ARG A 33 -7.61 -8.86 11.76
N ASP A 34 -7.04 -8.99 10.57
CA ASP A 34 -7.33 -10.08 9.64
C ASP A 34 -6.07 -10.42 8.79
N PRO A 35 -5.01 -10.93 9.45
CA PRO A 35 -3.72 -11.18 8.79
C PRO A 35 -3.78 -12.30 7.74
N GLU A 36 -4.67 -13.29 7.92
CA GLU A 36 -4.82 -14.42 6.99
C GLU A 36 -5.34 -13.94 5.64
N THR A 37 -6.39 -13.12 5.62
CA THR A 37 -6.93 -12.54 4.38
C THR A 37 -5.89 -11.70 3.63
N VAL A 38 -5.09 -10.90 4.35
CA VAL A 38 -4.00 -10.11 3.74
C VAL A 38 -2.95 -11.03 3.12
N THR A 39 -2.57 -12.08 3.83
CA THR A 39 -1.57 -13.06 3.39
C THR A 39 -2.04 -13.81 2.15
N ASP A 40 -3.27 -14.30 2.16
CA ASP A 40 -3.87 -15.01 1.03
C ASP A 40 -4.02 -14.09 -0.18
N TYR A 41 -4.42 -12.84 0.02
CA TYR A 41 -4.47 -11.86 -1.07
C TYR A 41 -3.10 -11.66 -1.71
N ALA A 42 -2.04 -11.49 -0.89
CA ALA A 42 -0.68 -11.22 -1.37
C ALA A 42 -0.09 -12.42 -2.12
N LYS A 43 -0.22 -13.65 -1.58
CA LYS A 43 0.27 -14.89 -2.21
C LYS A 43 -0.37 -15.13 -3.56
N ASN A 44 -1.68 -14.88 -3.68
CA ASN A 44 -2.44 -15.15 -4.88
C ASN A 44 -2.45 -13.99 -5.88
N ALA A 45 -1.94 -12.80 -5.51
CA ALA A 45 -2.01 -11.59 -6.33
C ALA A 45 -1.46 -11.78 -7.76
N LYS A 46 -0.28 -12.39 -7.87
CA LYS A 46 0.39 -12.64 -9.16
C LYS A 46 -0.42 -13.56 -10.06
N MET A 47 -1.02 -14.61 -9.50
CA MET A 47 -1.87 -15.55 -10.25
C MET A 47 -3.16 -14.90 -10.78
N ARG A 48 -3.65 -13.87 -10.10
CA ARG A 48 -4.81 -13.07 -10.54
C ARG A 48 -4.45 -11.99 -11.58
N GLY A 49 -3.18 -11.92 -12.01
CA GLY A 49 -2.71 -10.99 -13.02
C GLY A 49 -2.31 -9.60 -12.49
N LEU A 50 -2.23 -9.41 -11.17
CA LEU A 50 -1.72 -8.16 -10.61
C LEU A 50 -0.23 -8.00 -10.92
N ARG A 51 0.19 -6.75 -11.16
CA ARG A 51 1.57 -6.39 -11.52
C ARG A 51 2.29 -5.58 -10.45
N VAL A 52 1.54 -4.77 -9.70
CA VAL A 52 2.04 -3.91 -8.61
C VAL A 52 0.95 -3.87 -7.54
N ILE A 53 1.34 -3.81 -6.27
CA ILE A 53 0.40 -3.62 -5.16
C ILE A 53 0.68 -2.27 -4.48
N ILE A 54 -0.36 -1.45 -4.32
CA ILE A 54 -0.30 -0.22 -3.53
C ILE A 54 -0.99 -0.49 -2.19
N ALA A 55 -0.25 -0.35 -1.10
CA ALA A 55 -0.71 -0.59 0.26
C ALA A 55 -0.63 0.68 1.10
N GLY A 56 -1.78 1.19 1.54
CA GLY A 56 -1.88 2.32 2.47
C GLY A 56 -2.19 1.88 3.89
N ALA A 57 -1.44 2.43 4.87
CA ALA A 57 -1.68 2.24 6.30
C ALA A 57 -1.12 3.41 7.13
N GLY A 58 -1.73 3.68 8.28
CA GLY A 58 -1.28 4.66 9.25
C GLY A 58 -0.82 4.04 10.58
N LEU A 59 -0.33 4.89 11.49
CA LEU A 59 0.19 4.49 12.82
C LEU A 59 1.33 3.47 12.71
N SER A 60 1.24 2.33 13.41
CA SER A 60 2.12 1.17 13.19
C SER A 60 1.78 0.53 11.84
N ALA A 61 2.23 1.13 10.74
CA ALA A 61 1.77 0.84 9.39
C ALA A 61 2.34 -0.47 8.81
N ALA A 62 1.88 -1.62 9.33
CA ALA A 62 2.42 -2.94 9.00
C ALA A 62 1.96 -3.52 7.64
N LEU A 63 0.85 -3.01 7.09
CA LEU A 63 0.23 -3.61 5.89
C LEU A 63 1.18 -3.74 4.68
N PRO A 64 1.96 -2.70 4.29
CA PRO A 64 2.85 -2.81 3.14
C PRO A 64 3.94 -3.87 3.34
N GLY A 65 4.53 -3.93 4.53
CA GLY A 65 5.57 -4.92 4.85
C GLY A 65 5.04 -6.35 4.85
N ILE A 66 3.86 -6.60 5.42
CA ILE A 66 3.23 -7.94 5.41
C ILE A 66 2.88 -8.38 3.99
N VAL A 67 2.38 -7.48 3.15
CA VAL A 67 2.10 -7.80 1.74
C VAL A 67 3.40 -8.15 1.02
N ALA A 68 4.45 -7.34 1.18
CA ALA A 68 5.76 -7.56 0.56
C ALA A 68 6.41 -8.88 1.00
N ALA A 69 6.20 -9.31 2.25
CA ALA A 69 6.71 -10.59 2.75
C ALA A 69 6.06 -11.82 2.10
N HIS A 70 4.92 -11.65 1.42
CA HIS A 70 4.10 -12.75 0.91
C HIS A 70 3.88 -12.71 -0.60
N THR A 71 4.64 -11.87 -1.33
CA THR A 71 4.50 -11.76 -2.79
C THR A 71 5.83 -11.36 -3.43
N ASP A 72 6.08 -11.85 -4.64
CA ASP A 72 7.21 -11.39 -5.47
C ASP A 72 6.89 -10.12 -6.26
N LEU A 73 5.66 -9.61 -6.16
CA LEU A 73 5.25 -8.39 -6.84
C LEU A 73 5.84 -7.15 -6.16
N PRO A 74 6.18 -6.09 -6.91
CA PRO A 74 6.51 -4.80 -6.33
C PRO A 74 5.39 -4.29 -5.43
N VAL A 75 5.75 -3.92 -4.19
CA VAL A 75 4.84 -3.31 -3.22
C VAL A 75 5.23 -1.85 -2.98
N ILE A 76 4.26 -0.97 -3.17
CA ILE A 76 4.38 0.47 -2.91
C ILE A 76 3.61 0.79 -1.63
N GLY A 77 4.31 1.32 -0.65
CA GLY A 77 3.74 1.71 0.64
C GLY A 77 3.36 3.18 0.67
N VAL A 78 2.13 3.50 1.08
CA VAL A 78 1.66 4.87 1.32
C VAL A 78 1.48 5.07 2.83
N PRO A 79 2.35 5.85 3.48
CA PRO A 79 2.15 6.22 4.88
C PRO A 79 0.96 7.16 4.99
N LEU A 80 -0.02 6.79 5.82
CA LEU A 80 -1.25 7.55 5.98
C LEU A 80 -1.30 8.25 7.33
N THR A 81 -1.75 9.50 7.34
CA THR A 81 -2.14 10.16 8.59
C THR A 81 -3.56 9.77 9.00
N THR A 82 -3.77 9.74 10.30
CA THR A 82 -5.08 9.52 10.94
C THR A 82 -5.29 10.59 12.01
N SER A 83 -6.51 10.70 12.54
CA SER A 83 -6.79 11.61 13.65
C SER A 83 -5.97 11.32 14.91
N THR A 84 -5.43 10.11 15.05
CA THR A 84 -4.58 9.69 16.17
C THR A 84 -3.09 9.62 15.81
N SER A 85 -2.71 10.02 14.59
CA SER A 85 -1.31 10.03 14.18
C SER A 85 -0.54 11.07 14.98
N VAL A 86 0.58 10.65 15.55
CA VAL A 86 1.51 11.55 16.24
C VAL A 86 2.54 12.05 15.22
N ALA A 87 2.97 13.30 15.36
CA ALA A 87 4.03 13.89 14.53
C ALA A 87 3.78 13.84 13.01
N GLY A 88 2.52 13.98 12.58
CA GLY A 88 2.18 14.16 11.16
C GLY A 88 2.44 12.95 10.27
N GLY A 89 2.39 11.72 10.83
CA GLY A 89 2.57 10.49 10.05
C GLY A 89 4.01 9.99 9.98
N LEU A 90 4.93 10.56 10.77
CA LEU A 90 6.31 10.08 10.89
C LEU A 90 6.38 8.62 11.35
N ASP A 91 5.46 8.23 12.23
CA ASP A 91 5.28 6.85 12.69
C ASP A 91 5.00 5.89 11.53
N ALA A 92 4.02 6.23 10.68
CA ALA A 92 3.68 5.43 9.51
C ALA A 92 4.81 5.42 8.47
N LEU A 93 5.46 6.57 8.25
CA LEU A 93 6.57 6.70 7.31
C LEU A 93 7.72 5.76 7.68
N LEU A 94 8.16 5.80 8.94
CA LEU A 94 9.25 4.95 9.41
C LEU A 94 8.85 3.47 9.42
N ALA A 95 7.61 3.14 9.82
CA ALA A 95 7.11 1.77 9.81
C ALA A 95 7.10 1.14 8.40
N ILE A 96 6.88 1.94 7.35
CA ILE A 96 6.86 1.47 5.97
C ILE A 96 8.25 1.49 5.34
N ALA A 97 9.04 2.56 5.55
CA ALA A 97 10.30 2.76 4.87
C ALA A 97 11.45 1.89 5.41
N GLN A 98 11.45 1.61 6.73
CA GLN A 98 12.57 0.94 7.40
C GLN A 98 12.45 -0.60 7.36
N MET A 99 12.25 -1.15 6.17
CA MET A 99 12.22 -2.61 5.97
C MET A 99 13.62 -3.23 6.12
N PRO A 100 13.73 -4.44 6.70
CA PRO A 100 15.00 -5.16 6.76
C PRO A 100 15.45 -5.64 5.36
N PRO A 101 16.75 -5.95 5.18
CA PRO A 101 17.26 -6.53 3.94
C PRO A 101 16.49 -7.80 3.52
N GLY A 102 16.14 -7.89 2.24
CA GLY A 102 15.48 -9.06 1.64
C GLY A 102 13.99 -8.89 1.36
N VAL A 103 13.30 -7.94 2.00
CA VAL A 103 11.85 -7.72 1.80
C VAL A 103 11.57 -6.22 1.55
N PRO A 104 11.80 -5.71 0.34
CA PRO A 104 11.71 -4.27 0.08
C PRO A 104 10.26 -3.78 -0.04
N VAL A 105 10.04 -2.52 0.38
CA VAL A 105 8.82 -1.75 0.10
C VAL A 105 9.21 -0.40 -0.49
N ALA A 106 8.61 -0.01 -1.62
CA ALA A 106 8.79 1.31 -2.18
C ALA A 106 7.90 2.33 -1.44
N CYS A 107 8.45 3.02 -0.45
CA CYS A 107 7.71 4.01 0.34
C CYS A 107 7.62 5.36 -0.41
N VAL A 108 6.41 5.91 -0.55
CA VAL A 108 6.18 7.28 -1.06
C VAL A 108 6.00 8.28 0.09
N GLY A 109 5.86 9.56 -0.23
CA GLY A 109 5.56 10.60 0.77
C GLY A 109 4.24 10.36 1.51
N VAL A 110 4.13 10.93 2.72
CA VAL A 110 2.94 10.86 3.57
C VAL A 110 1.69 11.36 2.83
N ASP A 111 0.59 10.61 2.94
CA ASP A 111 -0.70 10.81 2.28
C ASP A 111 -0.65 10.94 0.74
N ASN A 112 0.47 10.54 0.13
CA ASN A 112 0.71 10.75 -1.29
C ASN A 112 0.35 9.52 -2.14
N ALA A 113 -0.91 9.09 -2.02
CA ALA A 113 -1.44 7.95 -2.78
C ALA A 113 -1.37 8.18 -4.30
N ARG A 114 -1.48 9.43 -4.76
CA ARG A 114 -1.31 9.79 -6.18
C ARG A 114 0.08 9.41 -6.70
N ASN A 115 1.16 9.75 -5.98
CA ASN A 115 2.51 9.37 -6.41
C ASN A 115 2.73 7.86 -6.38
N ALA A 116 2.04 7.11 -5.51
CA ALA A 116 2.08 5.66 -5.55
C ALA A 116 1.49 5.11 -6.86
N ALA A 117 0.39 5.69 -7.36
CA ALA A 117 -0.15 5.34 -8.67
C ALA A 117 0.77 5.74 -9.82
N VAL A 118 1.39 6.93 -9.78
CA VAL A 118 2.38 7.35 -10.78
C VAL A 118 3.57 6.39 -10.81
N LEU A 119 4.06 5.97 -9.64
CA LEU A 119 5.15 5.00 -9.53
C LEU A 119 4.72 3.62 -10.06
N ALA A 120 3.51 3.16 -9.72
CA ALA A 120 2.97 1.91 -10.26
C ALA A 120 2.88 1.94 -11.78
N ALA A 121 2.42 3.03 -12.38
CA ALA A 121 2.37 3.21 -13.83
C ALA A 121 3.77 3.09 -14.45
N ARG A 122 4.78 3.76 -13.87
CA ARG A 122 6.18 3.67 -14.34
C ARG A 122 6.77 2.26 -14.25
N ILE A 123 6.34 1.46 -13.27
CA ILE A 123 6.77 0.05 -13.13
C ILE A 123 6.11 -0.84 -14.19
N ILE A 124 4.85 -0.55 -14.54
CA ILE A 124 4.09 -1.34 -15.53
C ILE A 124 4.59 -1.09 -16.96
N GLY A 125 4.99 0.15 -17.26
CA GLY A 125 5.41 0.59 -18.60
C GLY A 125 4.35 1.45 -19.26
#